data_AF-A0A1B8WGI4-F1
#
_entry.id   AF-A0A1B8WGI4-F1
#
_cell.length_a   1.000
_cell.length_b   1.000
_cell.length_c   1.000
_cell.angle_alpha   90.00
_cell.angle_beta   90.00
_cell.angle_gamma   90.00
#
_symmetry.space_group_name_H-M   'P 1'
#
loop_
_entity.id
_entity.type
_entity.pdbx_description
1 polymer ?
#
loop_
_entity_poly.entity_id
_entity_poly.type
_entity_poly.pdbx_seq_one_letter_code
_entity_poly.pdbx_strand_id
1 'polypeptide(L)'
;MKVIWLSVFIVSSLLLAVVLLRNKLSWGMLRGFALHLVLAAALLYVLNYSEVVPGMYIPLNPITIGTVLTLGVPGIALIVGLQWVVV
;
A
#
# COMPACT_ATOMS: atom_id res chain seq x y z
N MET A 1 12.86 -11.96 25.03
CA MET A 1 12.55 -12.30 23.62
C MET A 1 11.87 -11.15 22.89
N LYS A 2 10.60 -10.78 23.19
CA LYS A 2 9.86 -9.71 22.47
C LYS A 2 10.58 -8.34 22.42
N VAL A 3 11.20 -7.93 23.53
CA VAL A 3 11.92 -6.65 23.63
C VAL A 3 13.15 -6.60 22.73
N ILE A 4 13.84 -7.73 22.53
CA ILE A 4 15.02 -7.83 21.65
C ILE A 4 14.58 -7.69 20.20
N TRP A 5 13.49 -8.32 19.79
CA TRP A 5 12.95 -8.17 18.44
C TRP A 5 12.49 -6.73 18.16
N LEU A 6 11.82 -6.12 19.13
CA LEU A 6 11.34 -4.75 19.00
C LEU A 6 12.51 -3.76 18.94
N SER A 7 13.56 -3.94 19.74
CA SER A 7 14.75 -3.09 19.69
C SER A 7 15.50 -3.23 18.36
N VAL A 8 15.68 -4.46 17.88
CA VAL A 8 16.29 -4.73 16.56
C VAL A 8 15.47 -4.08 15.44
N PHE A 9 14.14 -4.20 15.48
CA PHE A 9 13.26 -3.60 14.48
C PHE A 9 13.36 -2.07 14.46
N ILE A 10 13.33 -1.43 15.65
CA ILE A 10 13.44 0.03 15.77
C ILE A 10 14.81 0.49 15.26
N VAL A 11 15.90 -0.11 15.72
CA VAL A 11 17.26 0.29 15.33
C VAL A 11 17.46 0.10 13.82
N SER A 12 17.01 -1.03 13.26
CA SER A 12 17.13 -1.29 11.82
C SER A 12 16.31 -0.31 10.99
N SER A 13 15.10 0.04 11.44
CA SER A 13 14.24 1.02 10.77
C SER A 13 14.85 2.43 10.80
N LEU A 14 15.44 2.83 11.93
CA LEU A 14 16.14 4.11 12.06
C LEU A 14 17.38 4.17 11.17
N LEU A 15 18.19 3.12 11.15
CA LEU A 15 19.36 3.03 10.27
C LEU A 15 18.95 3.11 8.80
N LEU A 16 17.89 2.41 8.40
CA LEU A 16 17.35 2.50 7.05
C LEU A 16 16.90 3.92 6.71
N ALA A 17 16.18 4.59 7.61
CA ALA A 17 15.78 5.99 7.40
C ALA A 17 16.99 6.90 7.21
N VAL A 18 18.04 6.73 8.02
CA VAL A 18 19.30 7.48 7.86
C VAL A 18 19.96 7.21 6.51
N VAL A 19 20.01 5.95 6.07
CA VAL A 19 20.55 5.58 4.76
C VAL A 19 19.75 6.20 3.63
N LEU A 20 18.42 6.17 3.69
CA LEU A 20 17.53 6.76 2.67
C LEU A 20 17.68 8.29 2.59
N LEU A 21 17.86 8.96 3.74
CA LEU A 21 18.10 10.41 3.77
C LEU A 21 19.50 10.79 3.27
N ARG A 22 20.52 9.96 3.53
CA ARG A 22 21.91 10.19 3.11
C ARG A 22 22.15 9.86 1.64
N ASN A 23 21.69 8.71 1.18
CA ASN A 23 21.72 8.33 -0.22
C ASN A 23 20.58 9.03 -0.93
N LYS A 24 20.81 10.29 -1.34
CA LYS A 24 19.91 11.15 -2.11
C LYS A 24 18.92 10.31 -2.91
N LEU A 25 17.75 10.08 -2.32
CA LEU A 25 16.76 9.16 -2.84
C LEU A 25 16.57 9.53 -4.30
N SER A 26 16.92 8.61 -5.21
CA SER A 26 16.91 8.95 -6.63
C SER A 26 15.52 9.49 -6.97
N TRP A 27 15.45 10.72 -7.49
CA TRP A 27 14.19 11.31 -7.89
C TRP A 27 13.42 10.41 -8.86
N GLY A 28 14.12 9.53 -9.60
CA GLY A 28 13.51 8.48 -10.40
C GLY A 28 12.74 7.44 -9.58
N MET A 29 13.26 7.04 -8.42
CA MET A 29 12.59 6.07 -7.54
C MET A 29 11.36 6.69 -6.87
N LEU A 30 11.45 7.95 -6.43
CA LEU A 30 10.28 8.70 -5.92
C LEU A 30 9.19 8.87 -6.99
N ARG A 31 9.58 9.24 -8.22
CA ARG A 31 8.65 9.33 -9.34
C ARG A 31 8.02 7.98 -9.66
N GLY A 32 8.81 6.91 -9.70
CA GLY A 32 8.32 5.55 -9.90
C GLY A 32 7.31 5.15 -8.82
N PHE A 33 7.64 5.36 -7.56
CA PHE A 33 6.73 5.08 -6.44
C PHE A 33 5.44 5.91 -6.53
N ALA A 34 5.54 7.21 -6.79
CA ALA A 34 4.37 8.09 -6.94
C ALA A 34 3.46 7.65 -8.10
N LEU A 35 4.03 7.20 -9.23
CA LEU A 35 3.25 6.66 -10.33
C LEU A 35 2.49 5.40 -9.93
N HIS A 36 3.12 4.47 -9.21
CA HIS A 36 2.44 3.27 -8.72
C HIS A 36 1.34 3.62 -7.70
N LEU A 37 1.60 4.60 -6.82
CA LEU A 37 0.61 5.08 -5.85
C LEU A 37 -0.61 5.67 -6.55
N VAL A 38 -0.39 6.54 -7.55
CA VAL A 38 -1.46 7.13 -8.36
C VAL A 38 -2.19 6.05 -9.16
N LEU A 39 -1.48 5.09 -9.75
CA LEU A 39 -2.10 3.97 -10.47
C LEU A 39 -2.96 3.10 -9.55
N ALA A 40 -2.49 2.76 -8.35
CA ALA A 40 -3.27 2.00 -7.38
C ALA A 40 -4.55 2.73 -6.98
N ALA A 41 -4.45 4.04 -6.69
CA ALA A 41 -5.61 4.86 -6.37
C ALA A 41 -6.57 4.99 -7.56
N ALA A 42 -6.05 5.18 -8.78
CA ALA A 42 -6.84 5.28 -10.00
C ALA A 42 -7.57 3.97 -10.32
N LEU A 43 -6.91 2.81 -10.16
CA LEU A 43 -7.54 1.50 -10.34
C LEU A 43 -8.70 1.30 -9.36
N LEU A 44 -8.49 1.60 -8.08
CA LEU A 44 -9.56 1.53 -7.07
C LEU A 44 -10.72 2.50 -7.39
N TYR A 45 -10.42 3.71 -7.86
CA TYR A 45 -11.43 4.69 -8.25
C TYR A 45 -12.26 4.19 -9.43
N VAL A 46 -11.60 3.70 -10.49
CA VAL A 46 -12.27 3.14 -11.67
C VAL A 46 -13.13 1.95 -11.29
N LEU A 47 -12.63 1.04 -10.45
CA LEU A 47 -13.40 -0.12 -9.99
C LEU A 47 -14.67 0.27 -9.23
N ASN A 48 -14.56 1.23 -8.30
CA ASN A 48 -15.73 1.73 -7.59
C ASN A 48 -16.72 2.43 -8.52
N TYR A 49 -16.25 3.26 -9.45
CA TYR A 49 -17.12 4.03 -10.35
C TYR A 49 -17.79 3.17 -11.42
N SER A 50 -17.09 2.15 -11.92
CA SER A 50 -17.59 1.28 -13.00
C SER A 50 -18.60 0.24 -12.53
N GLU A 51 -18.79 0.08 -11.22
CA GLU A 51 -19.63 -0.95 -10.62
C GLU A 51 -19.37 -2.37 -11.19
N VAL A 52 -18.11 -2.65 -11.58
CA VAL A 52 -17.71 -3.95 -12.16
C VAL A 52 -18.08 -5.11 -11.26
N VAL A 53 -18.11 -4.89 -9.95
CA VAL A 53 -18.73 -5.80 -9.00
C VAL A 53 -19.88 -5.06 -8.30
N PRO A 54 -21.14 -5.42 -8.60
CA PRO A 54 -22.30 -4.74 -8.03
C PRO A 54 -22.33 -4.82 -6.50
N GLY A 55 -22.69 -3.71 -5.84
CA GLY A 55 -22.81 -3.63 -4.38
C GLY A 55 -21.46 -3.59 -3.62
N MET A 56 -20.34 -3.56 -4.34
CA MET A 56 -19.01 -3.43 -3.76
C MET A 56 -18.59 -1.96 -3.69
N TYR A 57 -18.10 -1.54 -2.53
CA TYR A 57 -17.51 -0.22 -2.33
C TYR A 57 -16.20 -0.35 -1.56
N ILE A 58 -15.07 -0.10 -2.23
CA ILE A 58 -13.75 -0.10 -1.59
C ILE A 58 -13.40 1.34 -1.18
N PRO A 59 -13.28 1.68 0.11
CA PRO A 59 -12.98 3.05 0.51
C PRO A 59 -11.60 3.48 -0.02
N LEU A 60 -11.49 4.68 -0.58
CA LEU A 60 -10.23 5.25 -1.07
C LEU A 60 -9.47 5.94 0.08
N ASN A 61 -8.77 5.15 0.89
CA ASN A 61 -7.98 5.66 2.01
C ASN A 61 -6.53 5.13 1.95
N PRO A 62 -5.60 5.65 2.77
CA PRO A 62 -4.20 5.25 2.70
C PRO A 62 -3.95 3.75 2.91
N ILE A 63 -4.82 3.06 3.67
CA ILE A 63 -4.67 1.63 3.95
C ILE A 63 -5.03 0.82 2.71
N THR A 64 -6.21 1.03 2.12
CA THR A 64 -6.64 0.29 0.92
C THR A 64 -5.75 0.57 -0.28
N ILE A 65 -5.38 1.83 -0.49
CA ILE A 65 -4.44 2.22 -1.56
C ILE A 65 -3.08 1.57 -1.30
N GLY A 66 -2.60 1.56 -0.05
CA GLY A 66 -1.36 0.89 0.33
C GLY A 66 -1.37 -0.62 0.08
N THR A 67 -2.48 -1.30 0.39
CA THR A 67 -2.67 -2.72 0.10
C THR A 67 -2.61 -3.01 -1.41
N VAL A 68 -3.29 -2.21 -2.23
CA VAL A 68 -3.24 -2.39 -3.70
C VAL A 68 -1.90 -1.97 -4.28
N LEU A 69 -1.25 -0.95 -3.73
CA LEU A 69 0.10 -0.53 -4.12
C LEU A 69 1.13 -1.64 -3.88
N THR A 70 1.02 -2.34 -2.75
CA THR A 70 1.97 -3.38 -2.34
C THR A 70 1.70 -4.72 -3.01
N LEU A 71 0.44 -5.11 -3.12
CA LEU A 71 0.03 -6.43 -3.61
C LEU A 71 -0.46 -6.41 -5.06
N GLY A 72 -0.73 -5.25 -5.65
CA GLY A 72 -1.31 -5.10 -6.98
C GLY A 72 -2.75 -5.63 -7.05
N VAL A 73 -3.06 -6.31 -8.15
CA VAL A 73 -4.36 -6.97 -8.38
C VAL A 73 -4.73 -7.96 -7.25
N PRO A 74 -3.81 -8.82 -6.75
CA PRO A 74 -4.06 -9.62 -5.54
C PRO A 74 -4.55 -8.83 -4.33
N GLY A 75 -4.10 -7.58 -4.15
CA GLY A 75 -4.55 -6.70 -3.07
C GLY A 75 -6.02 -6.33 -3.20
N ILE A 76 -6.48 -6.10 -4.43
CA ILE A 76 -7.89 -5.85 -4.72
C ILE A 76 -8.70 -7.10 -4.36
N ALA A 77 -8.30 -8.28 -4.86
CA ALA A 77 -8.98 -9.54 -4.55
C ALA A 77 -9.06 -9.82 -3.04
N LEU A 78 -8.00 -9.49 -2.29
CA LEU A 78 -7.99 -9.61 -0.83
C LEU A 78 -9.02 -8.69 -0.16
N ILE A 79 -9.10 -7.42 -0.58
CA ILE A 79 -10.07 -6.48 -0.02
C ILE A 79 -11.50 -6.93 -0.34
N VAL A 80 -11.74 -7.37 -1.58
CA VAL A 80 -13.03 -7.90 -2.02
C VAL A 80 -13.43 -9.13 -1.21
N GLY A 81 -12.53 -10.10 -1.09
CA GLY A 81 -12.78 -11.31 -0.31
C GLY A 81 -13.05 -10.99 1.16
N LEU A 82 -12.33 -10.02 1.74
CA LEU A 82 -12.57 -9.57 3.10
C LEU A 82 -13.97 -8.97 3.25
N GLN A 83 -14.41 -8.15 2.30
CA GLN A 83 -15.77 -7.60 2.33
C GLN A 83 -16.82 -8.71 2.30
N TRP A 84 -16.68 -9.71 1.43
CA TRP A 84 -17.65 -10.81 1.35
C TRP A 84 -17.67 -11.73 2.58
N VAL A 85 -16.57 -11.78 3.35
CA VAL A 85 -16.49 -12.61 4.56
C VAL A 85 -16.99 -11.87 5.80
N VAL A 86 -16.74 -10.56 5.88
CA VAL A 86 -17.01 -9.75 7.07
C VAL A 86 -18.37 -9.03 7.00
N VAL A 87 -18.85 -8.72 5.79
CA VAL A 87 -20.11 -8.02 5.52
C VAL A 87 -21.11 -9.00 4.93
#